data_AF-A0A366WIK8-F1
#
_entry.id   AF-A0A366WIK8-F1
#
_cell.length_a   1.000
_cell.length_b   1.000
_cell.length_c   1.000
_cell.angle_alpha   90.00
_cell.angle_beta   90.00
_cell.angle_gamma   90.00
#
_symmetry.space_group_name_H-M   'P 1'
#
loop_
_entity.id
_entity.type
_entity.pdbx_description
1 polymer ?
#
loop_
_entity_poly.entity_id
_entity_poly.type
_entity_poly.pdbx_seq_one_letter_code
_entity_poly.pdbx_strand_id
1 'polypeptide(L)'
;DQYGLYVVDEANIETHGQFPMARLSDETSWLNAYMRRMTRMVERDKNHPSIIIWSLGNESGIGSNHHAMYQWTKQKDPTRPVQYEGGGSDTAATDIIAPMYARVDEDVTLANAPNVTPKIALKKWIGLPNEQRPLILCEYAHAMG
;
A
#
# COMPACT_ATOMS: atom_id res chain seq x y z
N ASP A 1 -2.67 16.60 -14.08
CA ASP A 1 -1.85 17.18 -15.17
C ASP A 1 -1.73 18.70 -15.15
N GLN A 2 -2.78 19.45 -15.53
CA GLN A 2 -2.64 20.87 -15.91
C GLN A 2 -2.14 21.83 -14.81
N TYR A 3 -2.52 21.58 -13.55
CA TYR A 3 -2.17 22.45 -12.41
C TYR A 3 -0.89 22.04 -11.68
N GLY A 4 -0.37 20.83 -11.91
CA GLY A 4 0.85 20.33 -11.27
C GLY A 4 0.64 19.88 -9.81
N LEU A 5 0.15 18.66 -9.62
CA LEU A 5 0.18 17.94 -8.35
C LEU A 5 0.70 16.53 -8.60
N TYR A 6 1.45 15.99 -7.64
CA TYR A 6 1.81 14.58 -7.63
C TYR A 6 0.60 13.76 -7.18
N VAL A 7 0.32 12.69 -7.93
CA VAL A 7 -0.83 11.82 -7.71
C VAL A 7 -0.35 10.39 -7.47
N VAL A 8 -0.87 9.79 -6.41
CA VAL A 8 -0.92 8.33 -6.24
C VAL A 8 -2.27 7.89 -6.77
N ASP A 9 -2.29 7.05 -7.79
CA ASP A 9 -3.55 6.50 -8.32
C ASP A 9 -3.78 5.10 -7.75
N GLU A 10 -4.93 4.89 -7.13
CA GLU A 10 -5.19 3.76 -6.24
C GLU A 10 -6.29 2.85 -6.75
N ALA A 11 -6.00 1.56 -6.82
CA ALA A 11 -6.99 0.58 -7.22
C ALA A 11 -8.13 0.57 -6.20
N ASN A 12 -9.37 0.59 -6.69
CA ASN A 12 -10.57 0.52 -5.84
C ASN A 12 -10.71 -0.87 -5.19
N ILE A 13 -9.91 -1.17 -4.17
CA ILE A 13 -9.87 -2.42 -3.41
C ILE A 13 -9.69 -2.04 -1.94
N GLU A 14 -10.71 -2.33 -1.14
CA GLU A 14 -10.62 -2.25 0.32
C GLU A 14 -11.48 -3.36 0.93
N THR A 15 -10.90 -4.14 1.84
CA THR A 15 -11.58 -5.23 2.54
C THR A 15 -11.41 -5.15 4.05
N HIS A 16 -11.31 -3.94 4.59
CA HIS A 16 -11.09 -3.67 6.01
C HIS A 16 -12.07 -4.46 6.90
N GLY A 17 -13.34 -4.56 6.50
CA GLY A 17 -14.37 -5.30 7.24
C GLY A 17 -14.26 -6.83 7.27
N GLN A 18 -13.21 -7.45 6.69
CA GLN A 18 -13.01 -8.90 6.71
C GLN A 18 -12.21 -9.36 7.94
N PHE A 19 -12.38 -10.64 8.31
CA PHE A 19 -11.58 -11.25 9.38
C PHE A 19 -11.03 -12.63 8.97
N PRO A 20 -9.69 -12.82 8.92
CA PRO A 20 -8.69 -11.75 8.95
C PRO A 20 -8.88 -10.76 7.79
N MET A 21 -8.33 -9.54 7.90
CA MET A 21 -8.48 -8.49 6.88
C MET A 21 -8.06 -8.97 5.47
N ALA A 22 -7.04 -9.83 5.41
CA ALA A 22 -6.52 -10.46 4.20
C ALA A 22 -7.37 -11.61 3.64
N ARG A 23 -8.52 -11.96 4.23
CA ARG A 23 -9.31 -13.15 3.85
C ARG A 23 -9.55 -13.24 2.36
N LEU A 24 -10.00 -12.15 1.72
CA LEU A 24 -10.26 -12.13 0.27
C LEU A 24 -8.99 -11.88 -0.55
N SER A 25 -8.00 -11.21 0.04
CA SER A 25 -6.72 -10.90 -0.62
C SER A 25 -5.79 -12.11 -0.75
N ASP A 26 -5.98 -13.14 0.07
CA ASP A 26 -5.24 -14.39 0.01
C ASP A 26 -6.07 -15.57 -0.53
N GLU A 27 -7.32 -15.30 -0.95
CA GLU A 27 -8.17 -16.30 -1.58
C GLU A 27 -8.07 -16.20 -3.11
N THR A 28 -7.55 -17.25 -3.75
CA THR A 28 -7.29 -17.27 -5.20
C THR A 28 -8.56 -17.15 -6.05
N SER A 29 -9.73 -17.51 -5.51
CA SER A 29 -11.03 -17.31 -6.16
C SER A 29 -11.32 -15.82 -6.44
N TRP A 30 -10.73 -14.91 -5.66
CA TRP A 30 -10.86 -13.46 -5.80
C TRP A 30 -9.79 -12.82 -6.68
N LEU A 31 -8.74 -13.55 -7.09
CA LEU A 31 -7.62 -13.03 -7.89
C LEU A 31 -8.10 -12.27 -9.12
N ASN A 32 -9.04 -12.84 -9.88
CA ASN A 32 -9.57 -12.21 -11.09
C ASN A 32 -10.29 -10.88 -10.80
N ALA A 33 -10.97 -10.76 -9.65
CA ALA A 33 -11.63 -9.52 -9.26
C ALA A 33 -10.61 -8.44 -8.87
N TYR A 34 -9.56 -8.81 -8.14
CA TYR A 34 -8.44 -7.95 -7.78
C TYR A 34 -7.71 -7.45 -9.03
N MET A 35 -7.26 -8.38 -9.89
CA MET A 35 -6.54 -8.05 -11.13
C MET A 35 -7.36 -7.14 -12.05
N ARG A 36 -8.68 -7.33 -12.16
CA ARG A 36 -9.53 -6.47 -12.99
C ARG A 36 -9.57 -5.02 -12.51
N ARG A 37 -9.52 -4.79 -11.20
CA ARG A 37 -9.50 -3.43 -10.63
C ARG A 37 -8.15 -2.76 -10.89
N MET A 38 -7.04 -3.50 -10.68
CA MET A 38 -5.69 -3.00 -10.94
C MET A 38 -5.44 -2.72 -12.42
N THR A 39 -5.66 -3.73 -13.26
CA THR A 39 -5.33 -3.66 -14.70
C THR A 39 -6.13 -2.57 -15.40
N ARG A 40 -7.42 -2.41 -15.08
CA ARG A 40 -8.25 -1.37 -15.69
C ARG A 40 -7.84 0.04 -15.30
N MET A 41 -7.42 0.26 -14.05
CA MET A 41 -6.88 1.55 -13.61
C MET A 41 -5.59 1.88 -14.36
N VAL A 42 -4.59 1.01 -14.30
CA VAL A 42 -3.30 1.22 -14.97
C VAL A 42 -3.49 1.43 -16.48
N GLU A 43 -4.29 0.60 -17.14
CA GLU A 43 -4.50 0.76 -18.58
C GLU A 43 -5.21 2.06 -18.95
N ARG A 44 -6.14 2.54 -18.10
CA ARG A 44 -6.85 3.80 -18.28
C ARG A 44 -5.92 4.99 -18.10
N ASP A 45 -5.10 4.99 -17.05
CA ASP A 45 -4.48 6.23 -16.54
C ASP A 45 -2.96 6.34 -16.77
N LYS A 46 -2.30 5.28 -17.25
CA LYS A 46 -0.83 5.22 -17.46
C LYS A 46 -0.20 6.40 -18.24
N ASN A 47 -0.98 7.11 -19.04
CA ASN A 47 -0.49 8.24 -19.84
C ASN A 47 -0.57 9.59 -19.12
N HIS A 48 -1.08 9.65 -17.89
CA HIS A 48 -1.14 10.88 -17.11
C HIS A 48 0.21 11.15 -16.40
N PRO A 49 0.92 12.24 -16.74
CA PRO A 49 2.19 12.58 -16.11
C PRO A 49 2.06 12.99 -14.64
N SER A 50 0.88 13.44 -14.17
CA SER A 50 0.71 13.74 -12.74
C SER A 50 0.72 12.49 -11.85
N ILE A 51 0.37 11.33 -12.41
CA ILE A 51 0.43 10.06 -11.68
C ILE A 51 1.89 9.64 -11.62
N ILE A 52 2.43 9.52 -10.41
CA ILE A 52 3.83 9.16 -10.19
C ILE A 52 3.99 7.86 -9.39
N ILE A 53 2.92 7.36 -8.78
CA ILE A 53 2.93 6.13 -7.98
C ILE A 53 1.61 5.38 -8.24
N TRP A 54 1.67 4.06 -8.34
CA TRP A 54 0.48 3.20 -8.30
C TRP A 54 0.25 2.67 -6.88
N SER A 55 -0.99 2.69 -6.40
CA SER A 55 -1.37 2.00 -5.16
C SER A 55 -2.23 0.77 -5.45
N LEU A 56 -1.95 -0.33 -4.74
CA LEU A 56 -2.68 -1.60 -4.91
C LEU A 56 -4.09 -1.58 -4.27
N GLY A 57 -4.43 -0.52 -3.55
CA GLY A 57 -5.66 -0.39 -2.76
C GLY A 57 -5.33 -0.04 -1.32
N ASN A 58 -6.32 -0.19 -0.45
CA ASN A 58 -6.24 0.21 0.95
C ASN A 58 -6.69 -0.93 1.88
N GLU A 59 -6.21 -0.92 3.13
CA GLU A 59 -6.67 -1.73 4.28
C GLU A 59 -7.29 -3.10 3.93
N SER A 60 -6.57 -3.91 3.15
CA SER A 60 -7.00 -5.25 2.72
C SER A 60 -6.06 -6.34 3.23
N GLY A 61 -5.28 -6.05 4.28
CA GLY A 61 -4.23 -6.95 4.76
C GLY A 61 -3.19 -7.23 3.67
N ILE A 62 -2.50 -8.37 3.70
CA ILE A 62 -1.58 -8.78 2.63
C ILE A 62 -1.87 -10.23 2.24
N GLY A 63 -1.77 -10.53 0.95
CA GLY A 63 -2.06 -11.86 0.43
C GLY A 63 -1.52 -12.05 -0.98
N SER A 64 -1.60 -13.28 -1.48
CA SER A 64 -1.11 -13.68 -2.80
C SER A 64 -1.65 -12.82 -3.96
N ASN A 65 -2.89 -12.31 -3.86
CA ASN A 65 -3.48 -11.45 -4.89
C ASN A 65 -2.75 -10.09 -5.01
N HIS A 66 -2.30 -9.51 -3.89
CA HIS A 66 -1.51 -8.27 -3.91
C HIS A 66 -0.14 -8.48 -4.55
N HIS A 67 0.53 -9.60 -4.26
CA HIS A 67 1.81 -9.94 -4.89
C HIS A 67 1.65 -10.12 -6.41
N ALA A 68 0.57 -10.75 -6.87
CA ALA A 68 0.27 -10.87 -8.30
C ALA A 68 0.02 -9.49 -8.95
N MET A 69 -0.75 -8.62 -8.31
CA MET A 69 -0.98 -7.26 -8.79
C MET A 69 0.30 -6.43 -8.85
N TYR A 70 1.13 -6.50 -7.81
CA TYR A 70 2.43 -5.84 -7.76
C TYR A 70 3.31 -6.28 -8.93
N GLN A 71 3.54 -7.59 -9.07
CA GLN A 71 4.40 -8.13 -10.13
C GLN A 71 3.89 -7.78 -11.52
N TRP A 72 2.58 -7.90 -11.76
CA TRP A 72 1.99 -7.50 -13.04
C TRP A 72 2.20 -6.00 -13.31
N THR A 73 1.99 -5.14 -12.32
CA THR A 73 2.12 -3.68 -12.48
C THR A 73 3.57 -3.30 -12.78
N LYS A 74 4.55 -3.87 -12.06
CA LYS A 74 5.98 -3.65 -12.32
C LYS A 74 6.39 -4.10 -13.72
N GLN A 75 5.82 -5.18 -14.24
CA GLN A 75 6.06 -5.64 -15.61
C GLN A 75 5.36 -4.76 -16.65
N LYS A 76 4.13 -4.32 -16.38
CA LYS A 76 3.30 -3.56 -17.31
C LYS A 76 3.77 -2.12 -17.46
N ASP A 77 4.09 -1.48 -16.36
CA ASP A 77 4.54 -0.09 -16.29
C ASP A 77 5.75 0.03 -15.35
N PRO A 78 6.98 -0.16 -15.88
CA PRO A 78 8.20 -0.01 -15.09
C PRO A 78 8.54 1.46 -14.79
N THR A 79 7.76 2.43 -15.28
CA THR A 79 8.09 3.86 -15.16
C THR A 79 7.71 4.46 -13.81
N ARG A 80 6.88 3.76 -13.02
CA ARG A 80 6.36 4.22 -11.72
C ARG A 80 6.62 3.20 -10.62
N PRO A 81 6.97 3.62 -9.40
CA PRO A 81 6.92 2.76 -8.22
C PRO A 81 5.48 2.34 -7.89
N VAL A 82 5.36 1.24 -7.15
CA VAL A 82 4.11 0.70 -6.63
C VAL A 82 4.17 0.74 -5.11
N GLN A 83 3.14 1.29 -4.46
CA GLN A 83 3.02 1.28 -3.01
C GLN A 83 1.81 0.46 -2.54
N TYR A 84 1.89 -0.07 -1.33
CA TYR A 84 0.74 -0.67 -0.63
C TYR A 84 1.02 -0.77 0.87
N GLU A 85 0.09 -0.28 1.71
CA GLU A 85 0.24 -0.25 3.17
C GLU A 85 -0.07 -1.60 3.82
N GLY A 86 -1.00 -2.36 3.26
CA GLY A 86 -1.59 -3.50 3.96
C GLY A 86 -0.56 -4.57 4.35
N GLY A 87 -0.72 -5.11 5.55
CA GLY A 87 0.14 -6.18 6.06
C GLY A 87 1.42 -5.71 6.74
N GLY A 88 1.51 -4.45 7.16
CA GLY A 88 2.64 -3.92 7.94
C GLY A 88 3.42 -2.81 7.26
N SER A 89 2.94 -2.30 6.12
CA SER A 89 3.46 -1.13 5.41
C SER A 89 4.84 -1.27 4.77
N ASP A 90 5.49 -2.43 4.89
CA ASP A 90 6.84 -2.71 4.40
C ASP A 90 6.99 -4.09 3.72
N THR A 91 5.88 -4.66 3.25
CA THR A 91 5.86 -5.99 2.62
C THR A 91 6.63 -6.03 1.28
N ALA A 92 6.77 -7.22 0.69
CA ALA A 92 7.36 -7.38 -0.65
C ALA A 92 6.47 -6.86 -1.80
N ALA A 93 5.24 -6.40 -1.51
CA ALA A 93 4.32 -5.81 -2.49
C ALA A 93 4.37 -4.26 -2.50
N THR A 94 5.42 -3.66 -1.93
CA THR A 94 5.60 -2.21 -1.93
C THR A 94 7.06 -1.81 -2.17
N ASP A 95 7.26 -0.83 -3.06
CA ASP A 95 8.54 -0.16 -3.32
C ASP A 95 8.85 0.92 -2.26
N ILE A 96 7.82 1.39 -1.54
CA ILE A 96 7.88 2.51 -0.57
C ILE A 96 7.33 2.02 0.76
N ILE A 97 8.01 2.32 1.87
CA ILE A 97 7.44 2.09 3.21
C ILE A 97 6.32 3.11 3.39
N ALA A 98 5.08 2.63 3.41
CA ALA A 98 3.91 3.50 3.27
C ALA A 98 2.94 3.40 4.46
N PRO A 99 3.37 3.67 5.71
CA PRO A 99 2.52 3.45 6.87
C PRO A 99 1.47 4.54 7.01
N MET A 100 0.30 4.16 7.50
CA MET A 100 -0.68 5.10 8.04
C MET A 100 -0.47 5.30 9.54
N TYR A 101 -0.45 6.56 9.99
CA TYR A 101 -0.47 6.96 11.41
C TYR A 101 0.69 6.45 12.30
N ALA A 102 1.81 6.04 11.72
CA ALA A 102 3.05 5.84 12.47
C ALA A 102 3.53 7.18 13.07
N ARG A 103 4.01 7.16 14.31
CA ARG A 103 4.49 8.37 14.99
C ARG A 103 5.95 8.64 14.65
N VAL A 104 6.38 9.90 14.80
CA VAL A 104 7.74 10.32 14.43
C VAL A 104 8.80 9.59 15.27
N ASP A 105 8.62 9.56 16.60
CA ASP A 105 9.63 9.13 17.57
C ASP A 105 9.18 7.96 18.47
N GLU A 106 7.94 7.48 18.33
CA GLU A 106 7.33 6.49 19.22
C GLU A 106 6.80 5.29 18.43
N ASP A 107 7.16 4.08 18.86
CA ASP A 107 6.56 2.85 18.35
C ASP A 107 5.13 2.71 18.90
N VAL A 108 4.17 2.38 18.04
CA VAL A 108 2.77 2.15 18.42
C VAL A 108 2.46 0.66 18.39
N THR A 109 2.08 0.13 19.54
CA THR A 109 1.57 -1.24 19.70
C THR A 109 0.12 -1.19 20.18
N LEU A 110 -0.72 -2.10 19.67
CA LEU A 110 -2.10 -2.23 20.11
C LEU A 110 -2.21 -3.36 21.14
N ALA A 111 -2.22 -3.01 22.42
CA ALA A 111 -2.28 -4.00 23.52
C ALA A 111 -3.45 -4.98 23.40
N ASN A 112 -4.59 -4.51 22.86
CA ASN A 112 -5.81 -5.31 22.69
C ASN A 112 -5.91 -6.03 21.33
N ALA A 113 -4.90 -5.90 20.47
CA ALA A 113 -4.86 -6.50 19.14
C ALA A 113 -3.46 -7.02 18.83
N PRO A 114 -3.00 -8.09 19.51
CA PRO A 114 -1.62 -8.59 19.41
C PRO A 114 -1.25 -9.13 18.02
N ASN A 115 -2.25 -9.41 17.18
CA ASN A 115 -2.06 -9.87 15.80
C ASN A 115 -1.90 -8.70 14.81
N VAL A 116 -2.04 -7.45 15.25
CA VAL A 116 -1.80 -6.28 14.41
C VAL A 116 -0.32 -5.94 14.44
N THR A 117 0.30 -5.85 13.27
CA THR A 117 1.70 -5.46 13.12
C THR A 117 1.93 -4.10 13.80
N PRO A 118 2.89 -3.99 14.74
CA PRO A 118 3.25 -2.72 15.35
C PRO A 118 3.65 -1.68 14.31
N LYS A 119 3.27 -0.42 14.53
CA LYS A 119 3.75 0.69 13.69
C LYS A 119 5.02 1.25 14.30
N ILE A 120 6.13 1.09 13.58
CA ILE A 120 7.45 1.50 14.05
C ILE A 120 7.57 3.03 13.93
N ALA A 121 8.28 3.66 14.87
CA ALA A 121 8.60 5.08 14.80
C ALA A 121 9.31 5.42 13.48
N LEU A 122 8.91 6.50 12.81
CA LEU A 122 9.40 6.84 11.47
C LEU A 122 10.93 6.90 11.38
N LYS A 123 11.57 7.58 12.33
CA LYS A 123 13.04 7.71 12.37
C LYS A 123 13.74 6.38 12.59
N LYS A 124 13.11 5.47 13.34
CA LYS A 124 13.63 4.12 13.58
C LYS A 124 13.43 3.22 12.37
N TRP A 125 12.29 3.32 11.68
CA TRP A 125 11.93 2.46 10.54
C TRP A 125 12.94 2.58 9.39
N ILE A 126 13.30 3.81 9.01
CA ILE A 126 14.30 4.07 7.96
C ILE A 126 15.73 3.66 8.36
N GLY A 127 15.97 3.37 9.64
CA GLY A 127 17.26 2.91 10.18
C GLY A 127 17.30 1.41 10.47
N LEU A 128 16.25 0.66 10.13
CA LEU A 128 16.23 -0.79 10.37
C LEU A 128 17.27 -1.52 9.49
N PRO A 129 17.84 -2.62 9.97
CA PRO A 129 18.79 -3.40 9.19
C PRO A 129 18.21 -3.84 7.85
N ASN A 130 18.95 -3.58 6.76
CA ASN A 130 18.58 -3.92 5.38
C ASN A 130 17.37 -3.18 4.80
N GLU A 131 16.85 -2.17 5.50
CA GLU A 131 15.81 -1.31 4.94
C GLU A 131 16.45 -0.16 4.16
N GLN A 132 16.18 -0.11 2.85
CA GLN A 132 16.77 0.87 1.94
C GLN A 132 15.69 1.65 1.17
N ARG A 133 14.41 1.30 1.36
CA ARG A 133 13.30 1.95 0.68
C ARG A 133 13.04 3.34 1.26
N PRO A 134 12.55 4.29 0.45
CA PRO A 134 12.03 5.55 0.99
C PRO A 134 10.78 5.28 1.85
N LEU A 135 10.51 6.20 2.78
CA LEU A 135 9.30 6.17 3.61
C LEU A 135 8.44 7.40 3.30
N ILE A 136 7.17 7.19 2.97
CA ILE A 136 6.16 8.24 2.78
C ILE A 136 4.87 7.76 3.42
N LEU A 137 4.37 8.44 4.45
CA LEU A 137 3.11 8.04 5.08
C LEU A 137 1.96 8.19 4.07
N CYS A 138 1.20 7.12 3.83
CA CYS A 138 -0.02 7.22 3.02
C CYS A 138 -1.08 8.06 3.74
N GLU A 139 -1.10 8.00 5.08
CA GLU A 139 -1.99 8.79 5.94
C GLU A 139 -1.27 9.19 7.22
N TYR A 140 -1.45 10.43 7.68
CA TYR A 140 -0.89 10.93 8.93
C TYR A 140 -1.66 12.16 9.40
N ALA A 141 -1.41 12.60 10.64
CA ALA A 141 -1.99 13.83 11.20
C ALA A 141 -3.52 13.91 11.01
N HIS A 142 -4.23 12.88 11.49
CA HIS A 142 -5.69 12.79 11.42
C HIS A 142 -6.35 14.06 11.98
N ALA A 143 -6.91 14.87 11.09
CA ALA A 143 -7.38 16.23 11.39
C ALA A 143 -8.86 16.26 11.81
N MET A 144 -9.26 15.32 12.67
CA MET A 144 -10.61 15.30 13.23
C MET A 144 -10.68 16.17 14.48
N GLY A 145 -11.28 17.36 14.32
CA GLY A 145 -11.66 18.25 15.42
C GLY A 145 -10.57 19.22 15.85
#